data_AF-A0A7R8UT74-F1
#
_entry.id   AF-A0A7R8UT74-F1
#
_cell.length_a   1.000
_cell.length_b   1.000
_cell.length_c   1.000
_cell.angle_alpha   90.00
_cell.angle_beta   90.00
_cell.angle_gamma   90.00
#
_symmetry.space_group_name_H-M   'P 1'
#
loop_
_entity.id
_entity.type
_entity.pdbx_description
1 polymer ?
#
loop_
_entity_poly.entity_id
_entity_poly.type
_entity_poly.pdbx_seq_one_letter_code
_entity_poly.pdbx_strand_id
1 'polypeptide(L)'
;MKILACLAVLFVGSCQGHSLEKLPARATLTQCQAPNGGGLEPVIGEILEMVMQEKVLSIILTAMTNDKQVQDVLTYITSDDGLNHIEKILESYEIHRIIDFSCKELHLDLVFYINEAGHYLGLPPFDQRNIKRSTSTIQRTGIQGVIRDVIDAIGVDKLKTFAKDKLDNDEYVRLAIKTLHSDEGQRIFKNLLENMDIKKLLEDLVKLGLDLLAVIEDIKKLFGW
;
A
#
# COMPACT_ATOMS: atom_id res chain seq x y z
N MET A 1 36.14 -10.17 -13.51
CA MET A 1 35.08 -11.16 -13.22
C MET A 1 35.23 -11.53 -11.75
N LYS A 2 34.30 -11.11 -10.89
CA LYS A 2 34.32 -11.24 -9.41
C LYS A 2 35.50 -10.57 -8.69
N ILE A 3 35.37 -9.29 -8.36
CA ILE A 3 36.17 -8.58 -7.34
C ILE A 3 35.22 -7.62 -6.61
N LEU A 4 35.39 -7.52 -5.29
CA LEU A 4 34.67 -6.71 -4.29
C LEU A 4 33.50 -7.40 -3.56
N ALA A 5 33.82 -8.53 -2.95
CA ALA A 5 33.49 -8.73 -1.55
C ALA A 5 34.51 -7.95 -0.70
N CYS A 6 34.07 -7.37 0.42
CA CYS A 6 34.86 -6.59 1.39
C CYS A 6 35.14 -5.12 1.05
N LEU A 7 34.11 -4.29 1.19
CA LEU A 7 34.19 -3.09 2.00
C LEU A 7 33.17 -3.23 3.14
N ALA A 8 33.42 -4.23 3.98
CA ALA A 8 32.80 -4.35 5.29
C ALA A 8 33.62 -3.51 6.27
N VAL A 9 32.91 -2.87 7.22
CA VAL A 9 33.43 -2.18 8.41
C VAL A 9 33.84 -0.70 8.21
N LEU A 10 32.84 0.18 8.06
CA LEU A 10 32.78 1.57 8.60
C LEU A 10 31.31 2.03 8.39
N PHE A 11 30.29 1.54 9.09
CA PHE A 11 29.98 1.81 10.50
C PHE A 11 28.95 0.76 10.94
N VAL A 12 29.42 -0.35 11.49
CA VAL A 12 28.65 -1.06 12.53
C VAL A 12 29.09 -0.39 13.82
N GLY A 13 28.26 0.55 14.27
CA GLY A 13 28.44 1.31 15.49
C GLY A 13 27.06 1.69 16.01
N SER A 14 26.42 0.71 16.67
CA SER A 14 25.26 0.89 17.56
C SER A 14 23.88 1.07 16.91
N CYS A 15 23.42 0.07 16.16
CA CYS A 15 22.05 -0.42 16.34
C CYS A 15 22.13 -1.89 16.80
N GLN A 16 22.70 -2.10 17.98
CA GLN A 16 22.46 -3.31 18.75
C GLN A 16 21.00 -3.31 19.18
N GLY A 17 20.22 -4.24 18.62
CA GLY A 17 19.07 -4.83 19.30
C GLY A 17 17.87 -3.93 19.56
N HIS A 18 17.08 -3.64 18.53
CA HIS A 18 15.61 -3.57 18.60
C HIS A 18 15.10 -4.08 17.23
N SER A 19 15.04 -5.40 17.07
CA SER A 19 13.80 -6.20 17.16
C SER A 19 12.88 -6.26 15.94
N LEU A 20 13.38 -6.13 14.70
CA LEU A 20 12.69 -6.78 13.56
C LEU A 20 12.75 -8.33 13.61
N GLU A 21 13.45 -8.89 14.61
CA GLU A 21 13.44 -10.32 14.96
C GLU A 21 12.31 -10.68 15.97
N LYS A 22 11.47 -9.72 16.37
CA LYS A 22 10.35 -9.95 17.30
C LYS A 22 8.95 -9.92 16.67
N LEU A 23 8.85 -9.91 15.34
CA LEU A 23 7.64 -10.50 14.76
C LEU A 23 7.60 -11.96 15.25
N PRO A 24 6.53 -12.40 15.93
CA PRO A 24 6.48 -13.73 16.53
C PRO A 24 6.92 -14.74 15.49
N ALA A 25 7.99 -15.46 15.80
CA ALA A 25 8.58 -16.48 14.95
C ALA A 25 7.48 -17.37 14.40
N ARG A 26 7.10 -17.10 13.14
CA ARG A 26 6.33 -17.96 12.25
C ARG A 26 5.38 -18.87 13.02
N ALA A 27 4.41 -18.28 13.75
CA ALA A 27 3.18 -19.01 13.97
C ALA A 27 2.74 -19.43 12.57
N THR A 28 2.53 -20.71 12.37
CA THR A 28 2.10 -21.32 11.11
C THR A 28 0.72 -20.77 10.74
N LEU A 29 0.67 -19.50 10.33
CA LEU A 29 -0.46 -18.92 9.63
C LEU A 29 -0.49 -19.68 8.32
N THR A 30 -1.42 -20.62 8.26
CA THR A 30 -1.74 -21.37 7.07
C THR A 30 -1.97 -20.32 6.00
N GLN A 31 -1.17 -20.37 4.92
CA GLN A 31 -1.24 -19.41 3.82
C GLN A 31 -2.71 -19.22 3.46
N CYS A 32 -3.18 -17.97 3.46
CA CYS A 32 -4.61 -17.73 3.36
C CYS A 32 -5.06 -17.97 1.91
N GLN A 33 -5.34 -19.22 1.59
CA GLN A 33 -5.69 -19.63 0.24
C GLN A 33 -7.21 -19.65 0.10
N ALA A 34 -7.70 -18.89 -0.87
CA ALA A 34 -9.09 -19.01 -1.28
C ALA A 34 -9.35 -20.42 -1.84
N PRO A 35 -10.56 -20.97 -1.67
CA PRO A 35 -10.94 -22.21 -2.33
C PRO A 35 -10.69 -22.13 -3.85
N ASN A 36 -10.17 -23.22 -4.43
CA ASN A 36 -9.98 -23.37 -5.89
C ASN A 36 -9.09 -22.33 -6.59
N GLY A 37 -8.24 -21.59 -5.87
CA GLY A 37 -7.42 -20.52 -6.46
C GLY A 37 -8.22 -19.27 -6.85
N GLY A 38 -9.41 -19.09 -6.27
CA GLY A 38 -10.22 -17.87 -6.38
C GLY A 38 -9.77 -16.76 -5.42
N GLY A 39 -10.71 -16.01 -4.86
CA GLY A 39 -10.41 -14.93 -3.91
C GLY A 39 -10.13 -13.60 -4.59
N LEU A 40 -9.60 -12.65 -3.81
CA LEU A 40 -9.29 -11.31 -4.31
C LEU A 40 -7.91 -11.20 -5.00
N GLU A 41 -7.07 -12.24 -4.90
CA GLU A 41 -5.73 -12.23 -5.49
C GLU A 41 -5.72 -11.99 -7.02
N PRO A 42 -6.55 -12.67 -7.85
CA PRO A 42 -6.62 -12.38 -9.28
C PRO A 42 -7.03 -10.94 -9.57
N VAL A 43 -7.99 -10.40 -8.81
CA VAL A 43 -8.47 -9.02 -8.94
C VAL A 43 -7.37 -8.02 -8.59
N ILE A 44 -6.58 -8.30 -7.53
CA ILE A 44 -5.41 -7.51 -7.16
C ILE A 44 -4.36 -7.57 -8.28
N GLY A 45 -4.13 -8.74 -8.88
CA GLY A 45 -3.25 -8.90 -10.04
C GLY A 45 -3.65 -8.01 -11.21
N GLU A 46 -4.94 -8.00 -11.59
CA GLU A 46 -5.45 -7.13 -12.65
C GLU A 46 -5.29 -5.63 -12.32
N ILE A 47 -5.46 -5.23 -11.06
CA ILE A 47 -5.21 -3.86 -10.60
C ILE A 47 -3.72 -3.51 -10.72
N LEU A 48 -2.84 -4.42 -10.29
CA LEU A 48 -1.39 -4.24 -10.38
C LEU A 48 -0.94 -4.09 -11.84
N GLU A 49 -1.50 -4.86 -12.77
CA GLU A 49 -1.25 -4.69 -14.21
C GLU A 49 -1.66 -3.31 -14.72
N MET A 50 -2.74 -2.71 -14.17
CA MET A 50 -3.10 -1.33 -14.53
C MET A 50 -2.07 -0.31 -14.04
N VAL A 51 -1.52 -0.52 -12.85
CA VAL A 51 -0.51 0.36 -12.23
C VAL A 51 0.88 0.18 -12.86
N MET A 52 1.23 -1.03 -13.28
CA MET A 52 2.53 -1.35 -13.89
C MET A 52 2.68 -0.87 -15.35
N GLN A 53 1.65 -0.24 -15.92
CA GLN A 53 1.77 0.39 -17.23
C GLN A 53 2.83 1.50 -17.21
N GLU A 54 3.68 1.55 -18.24
CA GLU A 54 4.82 2.48 -18.34
C GLU A 54 4.45 3.93 -18.03
N LYS A 55 3.30 4.39 -18.54
CA LYS A 55 2.78 5.75 -18.31
C LYS A 55 2.49 6.02 -16.83
N VAL A 56 1.88 5.06 -16.14
CA VAL A 56 1.52 5.18 -14.71
C VAL A 56 2.80 5.14 -13.86
N LEU A 57 3.69 4.19 -14.15
CA LEU A 57 5.00 4.11 -13.50
C LEU A 57 5.80 5.40 -13.68
N SER A 58 5.81 5.99 -14.87
CA SER A 58 6.49 7.25 -15.12
C SER A 58 5.95 8.39 -14.25
N ILE A 59 4.64 8.46 -14.02
CA ILE A 59 4.02 9.48 -13.16
C ILE A 59 4.49 9.31 -11.72
N ILE A 60 4.39 8.08 -11.20
CA ILE A 60 4.79 7.74 -9.83
C ILE A 60 6.28 8.05 -9.63
N LEU A 61 7.16 7.52 -10.47
CA LEU A 61 8.60 7.69 -10.35
C LEU A 61 9.02 9.16 -10.46
N THR A 62 8.39 9.92 -11.36
CA THR A 62 8.69 11.36 -11.51
C THR A 62 8.24 12.14 -10.27
N ALA A 63 7.10 11.78 -9.67
CA ALA A 63 6.64 12.40 -8.43
C ALA A 63 7.58 12.08 -7.25
N MET A 64 8.08 10.86 -7.14
CA MET A 64 9.05 10.49 -6.10
C MET A 64 10.35 11.33 -6.17
N THR A 65 10.76 11.74 -7.37
CA THR A 65 12.00 12.53 -7.55
C THR A 65 11.79 14.04 -7.57
N ASN A 66 10.58 14.52 -7.87
CA ASN A 66 10.35 15.95 -8.14
C ASN A 66 9.29 16.58 -7.25
N ASP A 67 8.43 15.81 -6.58
CA ASP A 67 7.38 16.33 -5.72
C ASP A 67 7.80 16.36 -4.25
N LYS A 68 7.84 17.56 -3.66
CA LYS A 68 8.32 17.76 -2.30
C LYS A 68 7.46 17.05 -1.25
N GLN A 69 6.14 17.06 -1.41
CA GLN A 69 5.26 16.39 -0.46
C GLN A 69 5.41 14.87 -0.54
N VAL A 70 5.53 14.32 -1.74
CA VAL A 70 5.81 12.88 -1.92
C VAL A 70 7.13 12.50 -1.26
N GLN A 71 8.18 13.30 -1.47
CA GLN A 71 9.48 13.08 -0.84
C GLN A 71 9.43 13.16 0.69
N ASP A 72 8.70 14.12 1.23
CA ASP A 72 8.56 14.28 2.68
C ASP A 72 7.84 13.09 3.33
N VAL A 73 6.78 12.61 2.68
CA VAL A 73 6.05 11.42 3.14
C VAL A 73 6.92 10.17 3.04
N LEU A 74 7.62 9.97 1.92
CA LEU A 74 8.57 8.87 1.76
C LEU A 74 9.66 8.91 2.84
N THR A 75 10.25 10.09 3.08
CA THR A 75 11.28 10.28 4.10
C THR A 75 10.76 9.92 5.48
N TYR A 76 9.55 10.34 5.82
CA TYR A 76 8.94 10.04 7.11
C TYR A 76 8.64 8.55 7.27
N ILE A 77 7.97 7.90 6.31
CA ILE A 77 7.58 6.48 6.47
C ILE A 77 8.79 5.53 6.48
N THR A 78 9.92 5.94 5.90
CA THR A 78 11.19 5.19 5.95
C THR A 78 12.13 5.65 7.07
N SER A 79 11.75 6.66 7.86
CA SER A 79 12.53 7.09 9.03
C SER A 79 12.35 6.13 10.21
N ASP A 80 13.28 6.15 11.17
CA ASP A 80 13.17 5.35 12.39
C ASP A 80 11.84 5.60 13.12
N ASP A 81 11.40 6.86 13.22
CA ASP A 81 10.14 7.22 13.86
C ASP A 81 8.92 6.64 13.10
N GLY A 82 8.91 6.75 11.77
CA GLY A 82 7.86 6.20 10.93
C GLY A 82 7.80 4.67 10.98
N LEU A 83 8.96 4.01 10.88
CA LEU A 83 9.08 2.56 10.99
C LEU A 83 8.66 2.06 12.37
N ASN A 84 9.06 2.74 13.45
CA ASN A 84 8.63 2.41 14.81
C ASN A 84 7.11 2.54 14.98
N HIS A 85 6.47 3.54 14.37
CA HIS A 85 5.00 3.64 14.38
C HIS A 85 4.35 2.49 13.60
N ILE A 86 4.87 2.17 12.41
CA ILE A 86 4.37 1.06 11.58
C ILE A 86 4.51 -0.28 12.32
N GLU A 87 5.65 -0.53 12.96
CA GLU A 87 5.88 -1.76 13.75
C GLU A 87 4.86 -1.91 14.88
N LYS A 88 4.63 -0.85 15.67
CA LYS A 88 3.61 -0.85 16.72
C LYS A 88 2.20 -1.10 16.19
N ILE A 89 1.87 -0.53 15.03
CA ILE A 89 0.60 -0.78 14.35
C ILE A 89 0.50 -2.26 13.98
N LEU A 90 1.52 -2.83 13.33
CA LEU A 90 1.54 -4.23 12.92
C LEU A 90 1.46 -5.21 14.10
N GLU A 91 1.99 -4.85 15.27
CA GLU A 91 1.90 -5.63 16.50
C GLU A 91 0.55 -5.46 17.24
N SER A 92 -0.29 -4.51 16.82
CA SER A 92 -1.53 -4.17 17.53
C SER A 92 -2.59 -5.28 17.44
N TYR A 93 -3.41 -5.38 18.47
CA TYR A 93 -4.54 -6.31 18.49
C TYR A 93 -5.55 -6.02 17.37
N GLU A 94 -5.77 -4.76 17.02
CA GLU A 94 -6.66 -4.35 15.93
C GLU A 94 -6.16 -4.85 14.57
N ILE A 95 -4.84 -4.76 14.30
CA ILE A 95 -4.27 -5.26 13.04
C ILE A 95 -4.35 -6.78 12.97
N HIS A 96 -4.04 -7.50 14.05
CA HIS A 96 -4.23 -8.95 14.06
C HIS A 96 -5.69 -9.35 13.79
N ARG A 97 -6.67 -8.61 14.32
CA ARG A 97 -8.08 -8.85 13.98
C ARG A 97 -8.41 -8.59 12.52
N ILE A 98 -7.78 -7.60 11.90
CA ILE A 98 -7.96 -7.33 10.46
C ILE A 98 -7.33 -8.42 9.61
N ILE A 99 -6.13 -8.89 9.96
CA ILE A 99 -5.47 -10.00 9.28
C ILE A 99 -6.35 -11.25 9.36
N ASP A 100 -6.84 -11.58 10.56
CA ASP A 100 -7.73 -12.72 10.78
C ASP A 100 -9.04 -12.58 9.99
N PHE A 101 -9.69 -11.42 10.08
CA PHE A 101 -10.94 -11.13 9.38
C PHE A 101 -10.77 -11.20 7.86
N SER A 102 -9.69 -10.62 7.33
CA SER A 102 -9.40 -10.63 5.90
C SER A 102 -9.11 -12.03 5.40
N CYS A 103 -8.43 -12.84 6.21
CA CYS A 103 -8.21 -14.22 5.82
C CYS A 103 -9.50 -15.05 5.86
N LYS A 104 -10.25 -14.99 6.95
CA LYS A 104 -11.44 -15.82 7.17
C LYS A 104 -12.62 -15.44 6.27
N GLU A 105 -12.85 -14.13 6.11
CA GLU A 105 -14.06 -13.61 5.47
C GLU A 105 -13.83 -13.12 4.04
N LEU A 106 -12.58 -12.75 3.69
CA LEU A 106 -12.23 -12.22 2.36
C LEU A 106 -11.31 -13.14 1.55
N HIS A 107 -10.82 -14.22 2.17
CA HIS A 107 -9.79 -15.09 1.59
C HIS A 107 -8.58 -14.30 1.06
N LEU A 108 -8.16 -13.29 1.82
CA LEU A 108 -7.09 -12.37 1.47
C LEU A 108 -5.93 -12.50 2.45
N ASP A 109 -4.76 -12.93 1.95
CA ASP A 109 -3.53 -13.01 2.73
C ASP A 109 -2.91 -11.62 2.93
N LEU A 110 -3.45 -10.84 3.86
CA LEU A 110 -2.92 -9.50 4.15
C LEU A 110 -1.46 -9.51 4.59
N VAL A 111 -0.98 -10.58 5.25
CA VAL A 111 0.42 -10.68 5.66
C VAL A 111 1.33 -10.76 4.44
N PHE A 112 0.94 -11.54 3.42
CA PHE A 112 1.65 -11.57 2.14
C PHE A 112 1.74 -10.16 1.53
N TYR A 113 0.62 -9.44 1.38
CA TYR A 113 0.64 -8.10 0.77
C TYR A 113 1.37 -7.04 1.59
N ILE A 114 1.29 -7.10 2.93
CA ILE A 114 2.06 -6.22 3.82
C ILE A 114 3.57 -6.48 3.65
N ASN A 115 3.98 -7.74 3.58
CA ASN A 115 5.39 -8.10 3.40
C ASN A 115 5.90 -7.70 2.00
N GLU A 116 5.11 -7.92 0.96
CA GLU A 116 5.45 -7.44 -0.39
C GLU A 116 5.61 -5.91 -0.39
N ALA A 117 4.68 -5.16 0.21
CA ALA A 117 4.82 -3.72 0.35
C ALA A 117 6.07 -3.32 1.15
N GLY A 118 6.39 -4.03 2.24
CA GLY A 118 7.60 -3.84 3.03
C GLY A 118 8.89 -4.08 2.24
N HIS A 119 8.91 -5.11 1.37
CA HIS A 119 10.01 -5.35 0.44
C HIS A 119 10.20 -4.19 -0.55
N TYR A 120 9.11 -3.61 -1.05
CA TYR A 120 9.18 -2.43 -1.92
C TYR A 120 9.59 -1.14 -1.19
N LEU A 121 9.47 -1.05 0.13
CA LEU A 121 9.82 0.14 0.91
C LEU A 121 11.29 0.16 1.39
N GLY A 122 12.11 -0.87 1.07
CA GLY A 122 13.55 -0.93 1.36
C GLY A 122 14.45 -1.05 0.10
N LEU A 123 14.46 -0.04 -0.79
CA LEU A 123 15.00 -0.10 -2.18
C LEU A 123 16.55 -0.13 -2.30
N PRO A 124 17.20 -0.94 -3.21
CA PRO A 124 17.37 -0.65 -4.67
C PRO A 124 17.56 -1.89 -5.62
N PRO A 125 17.86 -1.78 -6.96
CA PRO A 125 17.76 -0.65 -7.90
C PRO A 125 16.71 -0.87 -9.01
N PHE A 126 16.03 0.22 -9.33
CA PHE A 126 15.32 0.40 -10.60
C PHE A 126 16.33 0.50 -11.77
N ASP A 127 16.16 -0.26 -12.86
CA ASP A 127 16.99 -0.11 -14.06
C ASP A 127 16.59 1.17 -14.80
N GLN A 128 17.47 2.18 -14.71
CA GLN A 128 17.34 3.48 -15.38
C GLN A 128 17.35 3.38 -16.91
N ARG A 129 17.70 2.22 -17.48
CA ARG A 129 17.75 2.02 -18.93
C ARG A 129 16.39 1.63 -19.46
N ASN A 130 15.55 2.65 -19.66
CA ASN A 130 14.52 2.79 -20.71
C ASN A 130 13.37 3.74 -20.29
N ILE A 131 13.53 4.59 -19.27
CA ILE A 131 12.61 5.74 -19.17
C ILE A 131 13.00 6.74 -20.27
N LYS A 132 12.37 6.63 -21.43
CA LYS A 132 12.28 7.79 -22.32
C LYS A 132 11.56 8.87 -21.51
N ARG A 133 12.20 10.03 -21.33
CA ARG A 133 11.54 11.22 -20.76
C ARG A 133 10.30 11.49 -21.60
N SER A 134 9.15 11.04 -21.13
CA SER A 134 7.86 11.38 -21.72
C SER A 134 7.62 12.84 -21.38
N THR A 135 7.89 13.71 -22.35
CA THR A 135 7.63 15.14 -22.24
C THR A 135 6.15 15.39 -22.48
N SER A 136 5.31 15.09 -21.48
CA SER A 136 4.02 15.75 -21.21
C SER A 136 3.17 14.86 -20.32
N THR A 137 3.28 15.06 -19.01
CA THR A 137 2.13 14.83 -18.13
C THR A 137 2.02 16.08 -17.29
N ILE A 138 0.84 16.70 -17.26
CA ILE A 138 0.50 17.68 -16.24
C ILE A 138 0.77 16.99 -14.91
N GLN A 139 1.83 17.37 -14.21
CA GLN A 139 2.06 16.89 -12.86
C GLN A 139 1.32 17.82 -11.92
N ARG A 140 0.16 17.38 -11.48
CA ARG A 140 -0.48 18.04 -10.35
C ARG A 140 0.42 17.81 -9.14
N THR A 141 0.68 18.85 -8.36
CA THR A 141 1.57 18.77 -7.20
C THR A 141 0.90 18.07 -6.02
N GLY A 142 1.70 17.47 -5.16
CA GLY A 142 1.27 16.74 -3.98
C GLY A 142 0.73 15.34 -4.29
N ILE A 143 0.61 14.51 -3.25
CA ILE A 143 0.12 13.13 -3.34
C ILE A 143 -1.26 13.07 -3.99
N GLN A 144 -2.15 14.02 -3.67
CA GLN A 144 -3.46 14.09 -4.32
C GLN A 144 -3.34 14.34 -5.83
N GLY A 145 -2.43 15.23 -6.22
CA GLY A 145 -2.16 15.49 -7.63
C GLY A 145 -1.69 14.23 -8.36
N VAL A 146 -0.74 13.51 -7.75
CA VAL A 146 -0.23 12.24 -8.26
C VAL A 146 -1.34 11.20 -8.39
N ILE A 147 -2.22 11.06 -7.40
CA ILE A 147 -3.36 10.13 -7.46
C ILE A 147 -4.26 10.45 -8.66
N ARG A 148 -4.57 11.73 -8.88
CA ARG A 148 -5.38 12.17 -10.03
C ARG A 148 -4.68 11.92 -11.36
N ASP A 149 -3.37 12.16 -11.42
CA ASP A 149 -2.58 11.90 -12.63
C ASP A 149 -2.53 10.39 -12.94
N VAL A 150 -2.44 9.53 -11.92
CA VAL A 150 -2.53 8.07 -12.04
C VAL A 150 -3.92 7.64 -12.52
N ILE A 151 -4.99 8.16 -11.91
CA ILE A 151 -6.38 7.89 -12.31
C ILE A 151 -6.60 8.29 -13.78
N ASP A 152 -6.14 9.47 -14.18
CA ASP A 152 -6.24 9.96 -15.56
C ASP A 152 -5.40 9.13 -16.53
N ALA A 153 -4.25 8.61 -16.08
CA ALA A 153 -3.39 7.77 -16.90
C ALA A 153 -3.98 6.38 -17.15
N ILE A 154 -4.66 5.78 -16.16
CA ILE A 154 -5.41 4.52 -16.33
C ILE A 154 -6.71 4.76 -17.12
N GLY A 155 -7.38 5.88 -16.86
CA GLY A 155 -8.65 6.28 -17.44
C GLY A 155 -9.83 5.97 -16.52
N VAL A 156 -10.58 7.02 -16.15
CA VAL A 156 -11.76 6.92 -15.25
C VAL A 156 -12.79 5.91 -15.76
N ASP A 157 -13.09 5.93 -17.06
CA ASP A 157 -14.07 5.00 -17.66
C ASP A 157 -13.59 3.54 -17.60
N LYS A 158 -12.28 3.31 -17.76
CA LYS A 158 -11.68 1.98 -17.62
C LYS A 158 -11.81 1.48 -16.19
N LEU A 159 -11.49 2.33 -15.20
CA LEU A 159 -11.64 2.01 -13.78
C LEU A 159 -13.10 1.73 -13.39
N LYS A 160 -14.05 2.53 -13.88
CA LYS A 160 -15.49 2.32 -13.65
C LYS A 160 -15.99 1.03 -14.31
N THR A 161 -15.56 0.78 -15.54
CA THR A 161 -15.93 -0.45 -16.26
C THR A 161 -15.38 -1.68 -15.55
N PHE A 162 -14.13 -1.63 -15.12
CA PHE A 162 -13.51 -2.69 -14.32
C PHE A 162 -14.26 -2.92 -13.00
N ALA A 163 -14.52 -1.86 -12.23
CA ALA A 163 -15.23 -1.97 -10.97
C ALA A 163 -16.64 -2.56 -11.15
N LYS A 164 -17.36 -2.11 -12.18
CA LYS A 164 -18.69 -2.63 -12.50
C LYS A 164 -18.63 -4.11 -12.92
N ASP A 165 -17.69 -4.48 -13.79
CA ASP A 165 -17.49 -5.86 -14.21
C ASP A 165 -17.22 -6.78 -13.01
N LYS A 166 -16.32 -6.38 -12.10
CA LYS A 166 -16.03 -7.17 -10.90
C LYS A 166 -17.23 -7.26 -9.96
N LEU A 167 -17.99 -6.18 -9.79
CA LEU A 167 -19.24 -6.23 -9.03
C LEU A 167 -20.28 -7.18 -9.63
N ASP A 168 -20.46 -7.14 -10.95
CA ASP A 168 -21.49 -7.91 -11.66
C ASP A 168 -21.07 -9.39 -11.79
N ASN A 169 -19.78 -9.68 -11.95
CA ASN A 169 -19.31 -11.00 -12.38
C ASN A 169 -18.40 -11.72 -11.36
N ASP A 170 -17.77 -11.03 -10.41
CA ASP A 170 -16.87 -11.65 -9.43
C ASP A 170 -17.54 -11.86 -8.06
N GLU A 171 -17.68 -13.13 -7.65
CA GLU A 171 -18.33 -13.46 -6.39
C GLU A 171 -17.53 -13.09 -5.15
N TYR A 172 -16.20 -13.09 -5.22
CA TYR A 172 -15.31 -12.73 -4.12
C TYR A 172 -15.30 -11.22 -3.91
N VAL A 173 -15.40 -10.42 -4.98
CA VAL A 173 -15.56 -8.96 -4.88
C VAL A 173 -16.91 -8.60 -4.26
N ARG A 174 -18.00 -9.25 -4.67
CA ARG A 174 -19.31 -9.04 -4.04
C ARG A 174 -19.31 -9.45 -2.57
N LEU A 175 -18.72 -10.61 -2.26
CA LEU A 175 -18.57 -11.07 -0.88
C LEU A 175 -17.77 -10.04 -0.08
N ALA A 176 -16.65 -9.56 -0.59
CA ALA A 176 -15.83 -8.57 0.08
C ALA A 176 -16.60 -7.28 0.38
N ILE A 177 -17.29 -6.72 -0.60
CA ILE A 177 -18.08 -5.50 -0.41
C ILE A 177 -19.21 -5.70 0.60
N LYS A 178 -19.91 -6.84 0.54
CA LYS A 178 -20.94 -7.18 1.52
C LYS A 178 -20.36 -7.30 2.94
N THR A 179 -19.25 -8.02 3.07
CA THR A 179 -18.55 -8.28 4.33
C THR A 179 -18.02 -6.99 4.95
N LEU A 180 -17.41 -6.11 4.15
CA LEU A 180 -16.90 -4.81 4.60
C LEU A 180 -18.02 -3.87 5.06
N HIS A 181 -19.21 -3.94 4.45
CA HIS A 181 -20.39 -3.17 4.85
C HIS A 181 -21.21 -3.79 5.99
N SER A 182 -20.86 -5.00 6.43
CA SER A 182 -21.53 -5.62 7.59
C SER A 182 -21.22 -4.88 8.89
N ASP A 183 -22.08 -5.03 9.90
CA ASP A 183 -21.86 -4.44 11.24
C ASP A 183 -20.51 -4.85 11.84
N GLU A 184 -20.09 -6.09 11.60
CA GLU A 184 -18.79 -6.60 12.05
C GLU A 184 -17.64 -5.93 11.31
N GLY A 185 -17.72 -5.85 9.98
CA GLY A 185 -16.73 -5.15 9.16
C GLY A 185 -16.58 -3.69 9.61
N GLN A 186 -17.69 -2.95 9.68
CA GLN A 186 -17.72 -1.55 10.12
C GLN A 186 -17.13 -1.38 11.54
N ARG A 187 -17.44 -2.30 12.46
CA ARG A 187 -16.89 -2.28 13.82
C ARG A 187 -15.38 -2.52 13.84
N ILE A 188 -14.86 -3.43 13.02
CA ILE A 188 -13.42 -3.70 12.92
C ILE A 188 -12.67 -2.46 12.43
N PHE A 189 -13.14 -1.83 11.35
CA PHE A 189 -12.52 -0.60 10.83
C PHE A 189 -12.63 0.58 11.80
N LYS A 190 -13.77 0.72 12.48
CA LYS A 190 -13.92 1.75 13.52
C LYS A 190 -12.89 1.58 14.64
N ASN A 191 -12.72 0.37 15.15
CA ASN A 191 -11.74 0.08 16.20
C ASN A 191 -10.31 0.37 15.73
N LEU A 192 -10.01 0.05 14.46
CA LEU A 192 -8.73 0.39 13.85
C LEU A 192 -8.48 1.90 13.85
N LEU A 193 -9.45 2.70 13.40
CA LEU A 193 -9.34 4.16 13.38
C LEU A 193 -9.29 4.76 14.79
N GLU A 194 -9.73 4.03 15.81
CA GLU A 194 -9.63 4.45 17.21
C GLU A 194 -8.25 4.19 17.83
N ASN A 195 -7.43 3.31 17.22
CA ASN A 195 -6.07 2.99 17.66
C ASN A 195 -5.17 4.24 17.65
N MET A 196 -4.42 4.43 18.75
CA MET A 196 -3.62 5.65 18.97
C MET A 196 -2.42 5.76 18.02
N ASP A 197 -1.73 4.67 17.70
CA ASP A 197 -0.60 4.68 16.77
C ASP A 197 -1.07 4.99 15.35
N ILE A 198 -2.26 4.51 14.96
CA ILE A 198 -2.88 4.84 13.68
C ILE A 198 -3.28 6.31 13.61
N LYS A 199 -3.95 6.84 14.64
CA LYS A 199 -4.26 8.28 14.70
C LYS A 199 -3.01 9.12 14.61
N LYS A 200 -1.96 8.74 15.34
CA LYS A 200 -0.68 9.43 15.33
C LYS A 200 -0.03 9.42 13.95
N LEU A 201 -0.03 8.28 13.26
CA LEU A 201 0.44 8.16 11.89
C LEU A 201 -0.33 9.08 10.95
N LEU A 202 -1.67 9.08 11.02
CA LEU A 202 -2.52 9.93 10.19
C LEU A 202 -2.29 11.42 10.46
N GLU A 203 -2.15 11.82 11.74
CA GLU A 203 -1.83 13.19 12.12
C GLU A 203 -0.48 13.64 11.56
N ASP A 204 0.53 12.77 11.60
CA ASP A 204 1.85 13.09 11.09
C ASP A 204 1.83 13.21 9.55
N LEU A 205 1.07 12.37 8.85
CA LEU A 205 0.83 12.53 7.41
C LEU A 205 0.10 13.84 7.05
N VAL A 206 -0.91 14.24 7.86
CA VAL A 206 -1.61 15.52 7.68
C VAL A 206 -0.66 16.71 7.88
N LYS A 207 0.28 16.64 8.83
CA LYS A 207 1.31 17.68 9.03
C LYS A 207 2.27 17.81 7.84
N LEU A 208 2.46 16.72 7.07
CA LEU A 208 3.20 16.74 5.80
C LEU A 208 2.33 17.27 4.63
N GLY A 209 1.14 17.78 4.93
CA GLY A 209 0.21 18.39 3.98
C GLY A 209 -0.69 17.39 3.26
N LEU A 210 -0.72 16.12 3.67
CA LEU A 210 -1.60 15.13 3.05
C LEU A 210 -3.06 15.42 3.43
N ASP A 211 -3.87 15.78 2.43
CA ASP A 211 -5.31 15.93 2.60
C ASP A 211 -6.01 14.56 2.47
N LEU A 212 -6.11 13.85 3.59
CA LEU A 212 -6.75 12.54 3.67
C LEU A 212 -8.22 12.57 3.24
N LEU A 213 -8.95 13.66 3.54
CA LEU A 213 -10.36 13.79 3.18
C LEU A 213 -10.51 13.91 1.67
N ALA A 214 -9.67 14.72 1.04
CA ALA A 214 -9.75 14.92 -0.39
C ALA A 214 -9.28 13.68 -1.19
N VAL A 215 -8.36 12.87 -0.64
CA VAL A 215 -8.05 11.53 -1.18
C VAL A 215 -9.26 10.60 -1.09
N ILE A 216 -9.94 10.57 0.05
CA ILE A 216 -11.16 9.77 0.23
C ILE A 216 -12.24 10.21 -0.76
N GLU A 217 -12.43 11.51 -0.97
CA GLU A 217 -13.38 12.03 -1.94
C GLU A 217 -13.07 11.62 -3.37
N ASP A 218 -11.80 11.64 -3.78
CA ASP A 218 -11.40 11.24 -5.12
C ASP A 218 -11.70 9.74 -5.35
N ILE A 219 -11.45 8.89 -4.35
CA ILE A 219 -11.82 7.46 -4.37
C ILE A 219 -13.34 7.30 -4.44
N LYS A 220 -14.09 8.04 -3.62
CA LYS A 220 -15.55 8.01 -3.60
C LYS A 220 -16.17 8.37 -4.95
N LYS A 221 -15.70 9.46 -5.56
CA LYS A 221 -16.14 9.91 -6.90
C LYS A 221 -15.85 8.86 -7.98
N LEU A 222 -14.75 8.12 -7.85
CA LEU A 222 -14.40 7.07 -8.81
C LEU A 222 -15.40 5.90 -8.76
N PHE A 223 -15.82 5.50 -7.57
CA PHE A 223 -16.64 4.29 -7.36
C PHE A 223 -18.13 4.56 -7.10
N GLY A 224 -18.57 5.83 -6.99
CA GLY A 224 -19.99 6.21 -7.02
C GLY A 224 -20.74 6.10 -5.70
N TRP A 225 -20.07 6.35 -4.56
CA TRP A 225 -20.56 6.26 -3.18
C TRP A 225 -20.05 7.41 -2.31
#